data_AF-A0A4S3ZNP7-F1
#
_entry.id   AF-A0A4S3ZNP7-F1
#
_cell.length_a   1.000
_cell.length_b   1.000
_cell.length_c   1.000
_cell.angle_alpha   90.00
_cell.angle_beta   90.00
_cell.angle_gamma   90.00
#
_symmetry.space_group_name_H-M   'P 1'
#
loop_
_entity.id
_entity.type
_entity.pdbx_description
1 polymer ?
#
loop_
_entity_poly.entity_id
_entity_poly.type
_entity_poly.pdbx_seq_one_letter_code
_entity_poly.pdbx_strand_id
1 'polypeptide(L)'
;MEMINAIWGYKLSVAPIFTVYLVFEISTLIRRYMHIAYTPIYFMFFPLGHADSLYSYYFNEDDLYIGASQTLAEKRKLRKKIISVSVFSMVFSTVFNPAIAGIFSAYILTKNEFSEFMWFLVSLKCILISFSLYNVRRISFVEKSGSFPWLALIYSLYIILIARIVSYSYTWGTETIARVGSSGLLFAIVDFIIFDVLIYIVFVALGGAAISYWMTDPDYIPELDVIYEPELINEK
;
A
#
# COMPACT_ATOMS: atom_id res chain seq x y z
N MET A 1 11.21 -28.97 -29.51
CA MET A 1 10.07 -28.49 -30.32
C MET A 1 8.79 -28.36 -29.49
N GLU A 2 8.48 -29.30 -28.59
CA GLU A 2 7.28 -29.22 -27.73
C GLU A 2 7.22 -27.95 -26.87
N MET A 3 8.33 -27.54 -26.25
CA MET A 3 8.39 -26.30 -25.46
C MET A 3 8.12 -25.04 -26.29
N ILE A 4 8.66 -24.99 -27.51
CA ILE A 4 8.46 -23.86 -28.43
C ILE A 4 7.00 -23.82 -28.91
N ASN A 5 6.42 -24.97 -29.23
CA ASN A 5 5.01 -25.08 -29.61
C ASN A 5 4.06 -24.76 -28.44
N ALA A 6 4.44 -25.12 -27.21
CA ALA A 6 3.69 -24.77 -26.01
C ALA A 6 3.70 -23.26 -25.74
N ILE A 7 4.85 -22.59 -25.93
CA ILE A 7 4.95 -21.12 -25.86
C ILE A 7 4.13 -20.49 -26.99
N TRP A 8 4.20 -21.03 -28.21
CA TRP A 8 3.53 -20.42 -29.36
C TRP A 8 2.00 -20.61 -29.37
N GLY A 9 1.51 -21.72 -28.81
CA GLY A 9 0.09 -22.02 -28.68
C GLY A 9 -0.57 -21.43 -27.42
N TYR A 10 0.22 -20.81 -26.55
CA TYR A 10 -0.24 -20.28 -25.29
C TYR A 10 -1.21 -19.10 -25.49
N LYS A 11 -2.43 -19.22 -24.94
CA LYS A 11 -3.44 -18.16 -24.95
C LYS A 11 -3.62 -17.66 -23.53
N LEU A 12 -3.10 -16.46 -23.27
CA LEU A 12 -3.27 -15.78 -21.99
C LEU A 12 -4.77 -15.49 -21.77
N SER A 13 -5.31 -15.92 -20.63
CA SER A 13 -6.70 -15.64 -20.27
C SER A 13 -6.87 -14.21 -19.73
N VAL A 14 -6.73 -13.22 -20.62
CA VAL A 14 -6.65 -11.78 -20.26
C VAL A 14 -7.87 -11.31 -19.46
N ALA A 15 -9.09 -11.65 -19.91
CA ALA A 15 -10.32 -11.15 -19.29
C ALA A 15 -10.50 -11.59 -17.82
N PRO A 16 -10.40 -12.90 -17.47
CA PRO A 16 -10.56 -13.31 -16.08
C PRO A 16 -9.39 -12.83 -15.21
N ILE A 17 -8.14 -12.82 -15.70
CA ILE A 17 -6.98 -12.25 -15.00
C ILE A 17 -7.21 -10.78 -14.65
N PHE A 18 -7.64 -9.98 -15.63
CA PHE A 18 -7.90 -8.56 -15.43
C PHE A 18 -9.06 -8.32 -14.46
N THR A 19 -10.08 -9.17 -14.48
CA THR A 19 -11.22 -9.09 -13.57
C THR A 19 -10.77 -9.29 -12.12
N VAL A 20 -9.96 -10.32 -11.85
CA VAL A 20 -9.39 -10.54 -10.52
C VAL A 20 -8.45 -9.39 -10.13
N TYR A 21 -7.68 -8.86 -11.08
CA TYR A 21 -6.82 -7.70 -10.82
C TYR A 21 -7.63 -6.46 -10.41
N LEU A 22 -8.80 -6.22 -11.01
CA LEU A 22 -9.69 -5.13 -10.58
C LEU A 22 -10.23 -5.35 -9.17
N VAL A 23 -10.54 -6.58 -8.79
CA VAL A 23 -10.91 -6.93 -7.40
C VAL A 23 -9.75 -6.68 -6.44
N PHE A 24 -8.53 -7.04 -6.84
CA PHE A 24 -7.32 -6.74 -6.08
C PHE A 24 -7.13 -5.23 -5.88
N GLU A 25 -7.44 -4.40 -6.88
CA GLU A 25 -7.31 -2.94 -6.80
C GLU A 25 -8.55 -2.23 -6.26
N ILE A 26 -9.61 -2.94 -5.85
CA ILE A 26 -10.91 -2.32 -5.56
C ILE A 26 -10.81 -1.22 -4.51
N SER A 27 -10.11 -1.45 -3.40
CA SER A 27 -9.97 -0.42 -2.36
C SER A 27 -9.09 0.73 -2.84
N THR A 28 -8.14 0.49 -3.74
CA THR A 28 -7.34 1.54 -4.39
C THR A 28 -8.17 2.41 -5.30
N LEU A 29 -9.05 1.79 -6.10
CA LEU A 29 -9.96 2.50 -7.00
C LEU A 29 -10.99 3.33 -6.23
N ILE A 30 -11.59 2.75 -5.19
CA ILE A 30 -12.52 3.47 -4.28
C ILE A 30 -11.79 4.64 -3.62
N ARG A 31 -10.56 4.45 -3.13
CA ARG A 31 -9.75 5.54 -2.56
C ARG A 31 -9.50 6.67 -3.56
N ARG A 32 -9.12 6.32 -4.80
CA ARG A 32 -8.88 7.28 -5.89
C ARG A 32 -10.11 8.11 -6.17
N TYR A 33 -11.26 7.46 -6.22
CA TYR A 33 -12.53 8.10 -6.52
C TYR A 33 -13.03 8.99 -5.37
N MET A 34 -12.88 8.54 -4.12
CA MET A 34 -13.36 9.26 -2.94
C MET A 34 -12.41 10.36 -2.46
N HIS A 35 -11.27 10.57 -3.14
CA HIS A 35 -10.20 11.48 -2.70
C HIS A 35 -9.74 11.24 -1.25
N ILE A 36 -9.89 10.01 -0.76
CA ILE A 36 -9.42 9.61 0.58
C ILE A 36 -7.93 9.29 0.40
N ALA A 37 -7.10 10.33 0.42
CA ALA A 37 -5.66 10.23 0.33
C ALA A 37 -5.14 9.58 1.61
N TYR A 38 -4.65 8.34 1.52
CA TYR A 38 -3.94 7.69 2.62
C TYR A 38 -2.77 6.87 2.07
N THR A 39 -1.56 7.40 2.24
CA THR A 39 -0.31 6.67 2.02
C THR A 39 0.76 7.32 2.89
N PRO A 40 1.56 6.53 3.64
CA PRO A 40 2.67 7.10 4.39
C PRO A 40 3.62 7.88 3.47
N ILE A 41 3.95 9.12 3.84
CA ILE A 41 4.52 10.12 2.91
C ILE A 41 5.91 9.86 2.36
N TYR A 42 6.59 8.81 2.83
CA TYR A 42 7.86 8.39 2.21
C TYR A 42 7.70 7.20 1.26
N PHE A 43 6.47 6.69 1.07
CA PHE A 43 6.08 5.77 0.01
C PHE A 43 5.20 6.52 -0.99
N MET A 44 5.83 7.29 -1.87
CA MET A 44 5.17 8.10 -2.91
C MET A 44 4.27 7.28 -3.88
N PHE A 45 4.21 5.95 -3.76
CA PHE A 45 3.45 5.10 -4.67
C PHE A 45 2.89 3.84 -3.99
N PHE A 46 1.72 4.01 -3.39
CA PHE A 46 0.64 3.05 -3.56
C PHE A 46 -0.46 3.78 -4.32
N PRO A 47 -0.85 3.29 -5.49
CA PRO A 47 -0.82 4.03 -6.76
C PRO A 47 -1.76 5.24 -6.76
N LEU A 48 -1.37 6.33 -6.09
CA LEU A 48 -2.05 7.61 -5.97
C LEU A 48 -1.08 8.58 -5.28
N GLY A 49 -0.02 8.96 -6.00
CA GLY A 49 0.88 10.02 -5.58
C GLY A 49 0.20 11.38 -5.68
N HIS A 50 -0.74 11.66 -4.79
CA HIS A 50 -0.99 13.03 -4.35
C HIS A 50 -0.31 13.15 -3.01
N ALA A 51 0.54 14.17 -2.85
CA ALA A 51 1.08 14.55 -1.56
C ALA A 51 -0.06 14.50 -0.54
N ASP A 52 0.00 13.55 0.39
CA ASP A 52 -1.00 13.46 1.44
C ASP A 52 -0.94 14.79 2.17
N SER A 53 -1.99 15.59 1.99
CA SER A 53 -2.11 16.91 2.60
C SER A 53 -1.80 16.87 4.10
N LEU A 54 -1.99 15.71 4.76
CA LEU A 54 -1.69 15.54 6.17
C LEU A 54 -0.20 15.59 6.48
N TYR A 55 0.69 14.98 5.68
CA TYR A 55 2.12 15.19 5.96
C TYR A 55 2.75 16.38 5.25
N SER A 56 2.23 16.87 4.13
CA SER A 56 2.70 18.20 3.66
C SER A 56 2.41 19.24 4.74
N TYR A 57 1.25 19.18 5.36
CA TYR A 57 0.88 20.00 6.51
C TYR A 57 1.70 19.67 7.79
N TYR A 58 2.06 18.41 8.02
CA TYR A 58 2.88 18.02 9.18
C TYR A 58 4.35 18.48 9.09
N PHE A 59 4.94 18.38 7.89
CA PHE A 59 6.34 18.74 7.61
C PHE A 59 6.52 20.20 7.15
N ASN A 60 5.44 20.99 7.11
CA ASN A 60 5.43 22.38 6.61
C ASN A 60 5.85 22.49 5.13
N GLU A 61 5.54 21.48 4.32
CA GLU A 61 5.78 21.43 2.88
C GLU A 61 4.52 21.81 2.07
N ASP A 62 3.51 22.39 2.72
CA ASP A 62 2.33 22.90 2.02
C ASP A 62 2.63 24.24 1.34
N ASP A 63 2.10 24.43 0.11
CA ASP A 63 2.34 25.63 -0.70
C ASP A 63 1.96 26.96 0.00
N LEU A 64 1.17 26.88 1.07
CA LEU A 64 0.68 28.01 1.85
C LEU A 64 1.32 28.14 3.24
N TYR A 65 2.29 27.29 3.59
CA TYR A 65 2.97 27.25 4.90
C TYR A 65 2.03 27.23 6.13
N ILE A 66 0.79 26.78 5.98
CA ILE A 66 -0.22 26.74 7.07
C ILE A 66 0.23 25.73 8.13
N GLY A 67 1.05 24.72 7.76
CA GLY A 67 1.62 23.76 8.71
C GLY A 67 2.54 24.40 9.77
N ALA A 68 3.17 25.53 9.44
CA ALA A 68 4.12 26.21 10.31
C ALA A 68 3.45 26.85 11.54
N SER A 69 2.18 27.24 11.44
CA SER A 69 1.44 27.88 12.53
C SER A 69 0.86 26.92 13.57
N GLN A 70 1.13 25.61 13.45
CA GLN A 70 0.56 24.60 14.34
C GLN A 70 1.21 24.58 15.72
N THR A 71 0.38 24.48 16.74
CA THR A 71 0.84 24.19 18.11
C THR A 71 1.40 22.76 18.23
N LEU A 72 2.26 22.52 19.22
CA LEU A 72 2.78 21.19 19.52
C LEU A 72 1.67 20.14 19.75
N ALA A 73 0.55 20.56 20.36
CA ALA A 73 -0.60 19.69 20.59
C ALA A 73 -1.29 19.27 19.28
N GLU A 74 -1.43 20.19 18.32
CA GLU A 74 -1.99 19.92 17.00
C GLU A 74 -1.09 19.02 16.19
N LYS A 75 0.23 19.26 16.19
CA LYS A 75 1.21 18.37 15.54
C LYS A 75 1.16 16.95 16.09
N ARG A 76 1.05 16.78 17.42
CA ARG A 76 0.89 15.44 18.03
C ARG A 76 -0.42 14.77 17.63
N LYS A 77 -1.52 15.52 17.53
CA LYS A 77 -2.82 14.99 17.07
C LYS A 77 -2.75 14.57 15.59
N LEU A 78 -2.11 15.37 14.75
CA LEU A 78 -1.90 15.10 13.33
C LEU A 78 -1.03 13.86 13.12
N ARG A 79 0.08 13.73 13.87
CA ARG A 79 0.93 12.53 13.88
C ARG A 79 0.14 11.26 14.18
N LYS A 80 -0.69 11.27 15.24
CA LYS A 80 -1.53 10.11 15.58
C LYS A 80 -2.50 9.76 14.44
N LYS A 81 -3.12 10.78 13.84
CA LYS A 81 -4.01 10.59 12.68
C LYS A 81 -3.27 9.91 11.53
N ILE A 82 -2.11 10.44 11.15
CA ILE A 82 -1.23 9.90 10.11
C ILE A 82 -0.89 8.42 10.36
N ILE A 83 -0.47 8.09 11.59
CA ILE A 83 -0.10 6.71 11.95
C ILE A 83 -1.30 5.77 11.81
N SER A 84 -2.45 6.12 12.38
CA SER A 84 -3.66 5.27 12.31
C SER A 84 -4.08 5.01 10.87
N VAL A 85 -4.11 6.08 10.09
CA VAL A 85 -4.42 6.08 8.66
C VAL A 85 -3.52 5.15 7.86
N SER A 86 -2.21 5.25 8.11
CA SER A 86 -1.20 4.47 7.42
C SER A 86 -1.36 2.99 7.75
N VAL A 87 -1.58 2.67 9.04
CA VAL A 87 -1.86 1.31 9.52
C VAL A 87 -3.07 0.71 8.82
N PHE A 88 -4.21 1.39 8.83
CA PHE A 88 -5.42 0.89 8.16
C PHE A 88 -5.16 0.66 6.66
N SER A 89 -4.54 1.62 5.99
CA SER A 89 -4.29 1.53 4.55
C SER A 89 -3.36 0.39 4.19
N MET A 90 -2.33 0.15 5.00
CA MET A 90 -1.39 -0.93 4.81
C MET A 90 -2.06 -2.30 5.03
N VAL A 91 -2.90 -2.44 6.06
CA VAL A 91 -3.68 -3.67 6.30
C VAL A 91 -4.62 -3.95 5.13
N PHE A 92 -5.37 -2.95 4.65
CA PHE A 92 -6.27 -3.15 3.50
C PHE A 92 -5.51 -3.53 2.24
N SER A 93 -4.39 -2.87 1.97
CA SER A 93 -3.66 -3.06 0.72
C SER A 93 -2.74 -4.28 0.69
N THR A 94 -2.33 -4.77 1.86
CA THR A 94 -1.41 -5.92 1.98
C THR A 94 -2.13 -7.20 2.39
N VAL A 95 -3.27 -7.09 3.08
CA VAL A 95 -3.96 -8.25 3.66
C VAL A 95 -5.34 -8.43 3.05
N PHE A 96 -6.25 -7.46 3.23
CA PHE A 96 -7.64 -7.65 2.79
C PHE A 96 -7.79 -7.74 1.27
N ASN A 97 -7.22 -6.79 0.52
CA ASN A 97 -7.29 -6.82 -0.94
C ASN A 97 -6.68 -8.12 -1.54
N PRO A 98 -5.45 -8.52 -1.16
CA PRO A 98 -4.87 -9.80 -1.56
C PRO A 98 -5.74 -11.01 -1.19
N ALA A 99 -6.29 -11.03 0.03
CA ALA A 99 -7.12 -12.13 0.50
C ALA A 99 -8.42 -12.25 -0.32
N ILE A 100 -9.12 -11.13 -0.51
CA ILE A 100 -10.34 -11.08 -1.33
C ILE A 100 -10.04 -11.48 -2.76
N ALA A 101 -8.95 -10.99 -3.35
CA ALA A 101 -8.55 -11.36 -4.71
C ALA A 101 -8.21 -12.85 -4.82
N GLY A 102 -7.53 -13.44 -3.84
CA GLY A 102 -7.24 -14.88 -3.82
C GLY A 102 -8.50 -15.74 -3.71
N ILE A 103 -9.43 -15.39 -2.80
CA ILE A 103 -10.71 -16.07 -2.67
C ILE A 103 -11.54 -15.93 -3.95
N PHE A 104 -11.59 -14.73 -4.52
CA PHE A 104 -12.31 -14.47 -5.76
C PHE A 104 -11.70 -15.22 -6.95
N SER A 105 -10.37 -15.36 -6.97
CA SER A 105 -9.67 -16.20 -7.96
C SER A 105 -10.13 -17.66 -7.88
N ALA A 106 -10.36 -18.19 -6.67
CA ALA A 106 -10.80 -19.57 -6.49
C ALA A 106 -12.17 -19.86 -7.12
N TYR A 107 -13.00 -18.83 -7.35
CA TYR A 107 -14.30 -18.98 -8.01
C TYR A 107 -14.24 -18.95 -9.53
N ILE A 108 -13.32 -18.16 -10.09
CA ILE A 108 -13.37 -17.78 -11.51
C ILE A 108 -12.20 -18.37 -12.29
N LEU A 109 -11.05 -18.53 -11.66
CA LEU A 109 -9.83 -18.96 -12.32
C LEU A 109 -9.64 -20.46 -12.18
N THR A 110 -9.24 -21.10 -13.27
CA THR A 110 -8.60 -22.42 -13.22
C THR A 110 -7.20 -22.30 -12.60
N LYS A 111 -6.62 -23.42 -12.19
CA LYS A 111 -5.25 -23.46 -11.62
C LYS A 111 -4.19 -22.85 -12.53
N ASN A 112 -4.31 -23.05 -13.84
CA ASN A 112 -3.37 -22.47 -14.80
C ASN A 112 -3.55 -20.95 -14.84
N GLU A 113 -4.77 -20.46 -15.02
CA GLU A 113 -5.10 -19.02 -15.05
C GLU A 113 -4.72 -18.30 -13.75
N PHE A 114 -4.83 -18.97 -12.60
CA PHE A 114 -4.34 -18.45 -11.33
C PHE A 114 -2.82 -18.21 -11.35
N SER A 115 -2.05 -19.13 -11.95
CA SER A 115 -0.61 -18.95 -12.11
C SER A 115 -0.29 -17.76 -13.03
N GLU A 116 -1.05 -17.57 -14.11
CA GLU A 116 -0.93 -16.41 -15.01
C GLU A 116 -1.23 -15.11 -14.26
N PHE A 117 -2.31 -15.09 -13.47
CA PHE A 117 -2.67 -13.96 -12.62
C PHE A 117 -1.57 -13.63 -11.61
N MET A 118 -0.99 -14.63 -10.95
CA MET A 118 0.11 -14.42 -10.01
C MET A 118 1.33 -13.79 -10.68
N TRP A 119 1.73 -14.31 -11.85
CA TRP A 119 2.85 -13.73 -12.61
C TRP A 119 2.54 -12.31 -13.08
N PHE A 120 1.34 -12.05 -13.57
CA PHE A 120 0.88 -10.73 -13.95
C PHE A 120 0.93 -9.76 -12.76
N LEU A 121 0.34 -10.14 -11.62
CA LEU A 121 0.28 -9.33 -10.42
C LEU A 121 1.67 -8.97 -9.90
N VAL A 122 2.54 -9.97 -9.73
CA VAL A 122 3.90 -9.76 -9.21
C VAL A 122 4.71 -8.91 -10.18
N SER A 123 4.69 -9.20 -11.48
CA SER A 123 5.43 -8.44 -12.49
C SER A 123 4.99 -6.98 -12.53
N LEU A 124 3.68 -6.74 -12.55
CA LEU A 124 3.13 -5.38 -12.55
C LEU A 124 3.52 -4.62 -11.26
N LYS A 125 3.42 -5.26 -10.09
CA LYS A 125 3.82 -4.65 -8.82
C LYS A 125 5.31 -4.34 -8.76
N CYS A 126 6.17 -5.24 -9.24
CA CYS A 126 7.61 -4.99 -9.36
C CYS A 126 7.90 -3.78 -10.27
N ILE A 127 7.22 -3.67 -11.41
CA ILE A 127 7.37 -2.53 -12.33
C ILE A 127 6.96 -1.23 -11.63
N LEU A 128 5.77 -1.20 -11.02
CA LEU A 128 5.26 -0.01 -10.32
C LEU A 128 6.16 0.42 -9.16
N ILE A 129 6.67 -0.54 -8.39
CA ILE A 129 7.62 -0.30 -7.29
C ILE A 129 8.97 0.18 -7.81
N SER A 130 9.44 -0.35 -8.95
CA SER A 130 10.70 0.11 -9.54
C SER A 130 10.59 1.56 -10.02
N PHE A 131 9.48 1.93 -10.66
CA PHE A 131 9.19 3.33 -11.00
C PHE A 131 9.11 4.21 -9.75
N SER A 132 8.47 3.72 -8.69
CA SER A 132 8.41 4.41 -7.40
C SER A 132 9.81 4.71 -6.85
N LEU A 133 10.63 3.68 -6.69
CA LEU A 133 12.00 3.80 -6.16
C LEU A 133 12.86 4.71 -7.04
N TYR A 134 12.73 4.61 -8.36
CA TYR A 134 13.47 5.45 -9.29
C TYR A 134 13.13 6.94 -9.16
N ASN A 135 11.88 7.27 -8.84
CA ASN A 135 11.45 8.66 -8.63
C ASN A 135 11.86 9.15 -7.24
N VAL A 136 11.68 8.33 -6.21
CA VAL A 136 11.95 8.69 -4.81
C VAL A 136 13.43 8.97 -4.55
N ARG A 137 14.36 8.33 -5.27
CA ARG A 137 15.81 8.61 -5.15
C ARG A 137 16.20 10.06 -5.43
N ARG A 138 15.34 10.84 -6.11
CA ARG A 138 15.59 12.25 -6.46
C ARG A 138 15.05 13.24 -5.42
N ILE A 139 14.40 12.74 -4.36
CA ILE A 139 13.89 13.58 -3.27
C ILE A 139 15.04 13.81 -2.27
N SER A 140 15.33 15.08 -1.98
CA SER A 140 16.50 15.50 -1.18
C SER A 140 16.55 14.84 0.20
N PHE A 141 15.40 14.56 0.81
CA PHE A 141 15.30 13.87 2.10
C PHE A 141 15.81 12.42 2.03
N VAL A 142 15.47 11.68 0.98
CA VAL A 142 15.83 10.25 0.84
C VAL A 142 17.33 10.10 0.59
N GLU A 143 17.89 11.00 -0.22
CA GLU A 143 19.32 11.04 -0.50
C GLU A 143 20.14 11.38 0.76
N LYS A 144 19.68 12.33 1.57
CA LYS A 144 20.36 12.75 2.80
C LYS A 144 20.23 11.77 3.97
N SER A 145 19.09 11.09 4.10
CA SER A 145 18.78 10.21 5.24
C SER A 145 19.34 8.78 5.10
N GLY A 146 19.80 8.38 3.91
CA GLY A 146 20.21 6.98 3.66
C GLY A 146 19.04 5.98 3.79
N SER A 147 17.80 6.44 3.74
CA SER A 147 16.59 5.63 3.92
C SER A 147 16.25 4.74 2.71
N PHE A 148 16.90 4.96 1.57
CA PHE A 148 16.61 4.27 0.32
C PHE A 148 16.70 2.73 0.38
N PRO A 149 17.74 2.10 0.96
CA PRO A 149 17.83 0.64 1.05
C PRO A 149 16.70 0.04 1.92
N TRP A 150 16.31 0.73 2.97
CA TRP A 150 15.21 0.33 3.84
C TRP A 150 13.86 0.39 3.11
N LEU A 151 13.66 1.44 2.32
CA LEU A 151 12.48 1.60 1.47
C LEU A 151 12.37 0.43 0.47
N ALA A 152 13.47 0.11 -0.21
CA ALA A 152 13.52 -1.01 -1.16
C ALA A 152 13.26 -2.37 -0.48
N LEU A 153 13.81 -2.59 0.73
CA LEU A 153 13.54 -3.79 1.52
C LEU A 153 12.06 -3.91 1.90
N ILE A 154 11.45 -2.83 2.38
CA ILE A 154 10.03 -2.80 2.76
C ILE A 154 9.15 -3.13 1.55
N TYR A 155 9.43 -2.54 0.39
CA TYR A 155 8.70 -2.84 -0.84
C TYR A 155 8.87 -4.29 -1.31
N SER A 156 10.06 -4.86 -1.16
CA SER A 156 10.32 -6.26 -1.50
C SER A 156 9.53 -7.20 -0.59
N LEU A 157 9.56 -6.96 0.72
CA LEU A 157 8.76 -7.71 1.69
C LEU A 157 7.26 -7.58 1.42
N TYR A 158 6.82 -6.38 1.02
CA TYR A 158 5.42 -6.13 0.65
C TYR A 158 4.98 -7.00 -0.53
N ILE A 159 5.77 -7.10 -1.61
CA ILE A 159 5.45 -7.97 -2.77
C ILE A 159 5.36 -9.44 -2.34
N ILE A 160 6.32 -9.91 -1.53
CA ILE A 160 6.33 -11.29 -1.03
C ILE A 160 5.08 -11.57 -0.20
N LEU A 161 4.69 -10.63 0.66
CA LEU A 161 3.54 -10.80 1.55
C LEU A 161 2.22 -10.81 0.78
N ILE A 162 2.05 -9.92 -0.22
CA ILE A 162 0.92 -9.99 -1.17
C ILE A 162 0.88 -11.37 -1.82
N ALA A 163 1.97 -11.79 -2.45
CA ALA A 163 2.00 -13.02 -3.24
C ALA A 163 1.66 -14.23 -2.37
N ARG A 164 2.17 -14.24 -1.13
CA ARG A 164 1.87 -15.27 -0.14
C ARG A 164 0.39 -15.28 0.21
N ILE A 165 -0.20 -14.13 0.55
CA ILE A 165 -1.61 -14.05 0.95
C ILE A 165 -2.55 -14.40 -0.21
N VAL A 166 -2.29 -13.90 -1.42
CA VAL A 166 -3.10 -14.27 -2.60
C VAL A 166 -3.07 -15.77 -2.83
N SER A 167 -1.88 -16.38 -2.83
CA SER A 167 -1.70 -17.83 -3.04
C SER A 167 -2.39 -18.65 -1.96
N TYR A 168 -2.18 -18.28 -0.69
CA TYR A 168 -2.77 -18.98 0.43
C TYR A 168 -4.31 -18.88 0.42
N SER A 169 -4.84 -17.68 0.15
CA SER A 169 -6.29 -17.44 0.10
C SER A 169 -6.95 -18.15 -1.09
N TYR A 170 -6.24 -18.26 -2.21
CA TYR A 170 -6.70 -19.08 -3.35
C TYR A 170 -6.77 -20.56 -2.98
N THR A 171 -5.70 -21.14 -2.41
CA THR A 171 -5.68 -22.54 -1.99
C THR A 171 -6.80 -22.82 -0.98
N TRP A 172 -6.88 -22.01 0.08
CA TRP A 172 -7.95 -22.09 1.07
C TRP A 172 -9.34 -21.99 0.43
N GLY A 173 -9.53 -21.03 -0.49
CA GLY A 173 -10.78 -20.84 -1.21
C GLY A 173 -11.19 -22.08 -2.01
N THR A 174 -10.25 -22.66 -2.79
CA THR A 174 -10.52 -23.85 -3.59
C THR A 174 -10.90 -25.07 -2.74
N GLU A 175 -10.21 -25.28 -1.62
CA GLU A 175 -10.48 -26.38 -0.69
C GLU A 175 -11.81 -26.20 0.04
N THR A 176 -12.11 -24.97 0.44
CA THR A 176 -13.33 -24.64 1.18
C THR A 176 -14.56 -24.74 0.29
N ILE A 177 -14.52 -24.22 -0.94
CA ILE A 177 -15.61 -24.37 -1.92
C ILE A 177 -15.90 -25.85 -2.17
N ALA A 178 -14.87 -26.69 -2.29
CA ALA A 178 -15.05 -28.14 -2.46
C ALA A 178 -15.70 -28.82 -1.24
N ARG A 179 -15.46 -28.30 -0.03
CA ARG A 179 -15.94 -28.88 1.23
C ARG A 179 -17.37 -28.44 1.61
N VAL A 180 -17.66 -27.15 1.55
CA VAL A 180 -18.92 -26.57 2.07
C VAL A 180 -19.81 -25.96 0.99
N GLY A 181 -19.36 -25.98 -0.27
CA GLY A 181 -20.05 -25.34 -1.38
C GLY A 181 -20.04 -23.81 -1.29
N SER A 182 -20.66 -23.15 -2.28
CA SER A 182 -20.65 -21.70 -2.40
C SER A 182 -21.42 -20.98 -1.28
N SER A 183 -22.51 -21.58 -0.78
CA SER A 183 -23.33 -21.00 0.30
C SER A 183 -22.64 -21.07 1.66
N GLY A 184 -21.86 -22.12 1.92
CA GLY A 184 -21.08 -22.27 3.16
C GLY A 184 -19.86 -21.34 3.23
N LEU A 185 -19.39 -20.82 2.08
CA LEU A 185 -18.20 -19.97 2.04
C LEU A 185 -18.38 -18.68 2.84
N LEU A 186 -19.56 -18.04 2.81
CA LEU A 186 -19.78 -16.77 3.50
C LEU A 186 -19.51 -16.87 5.01
N PHE A 187 -19.89 -17.99 5.63
CA PHE A 187 -19.59 -18.25 7.04
C PHE A 187 -18.11 -18.62 7.24
N ALA A 188 -17.54 -19.43 6.33
CA ALA A 188 -16.14 -19.81 6.39
C ALA A 188 -15.16 -18.64 6.20
N ILE A 189 -15.56 -17.55 5.52
CA ILE A 189 -14.76 -16.33 5.38
C ILE A 189 -14.50 -15.69 6.75
N VAL A 190 -15.47 -15.73 7.66
CA VAL A 190 -15.29 -15.17 9.01
C VAL A 190 -14.21 -15.95 9.75
N ASP A 191 -14.27 -17.28 9.71
CA ASP A 191 -13.26 -18.14 10.32
C ASP A 191 -11.88 -17.91 9.69
N PHE A 192 -11.82 -17.80 8.37
CA PHE A 192 -10.58 -17.48 7.66
C PHE A 192 -9.95 -16.16 8.11
N ILE A 193 -10.76 -15.11 8.25
CA ILE A 193 -10.26 -13.81 8.69
C ILE A 193 -9.71 -13.91 10.12
N ILE A 194 -10.41 -14.62 11.01
CA ILE A 194 -10.07 -14.71 12.44
C ILE A 194 -8.87 -15.62 12.69
N PHE A 195 -8.84 -16.81 12.08
CA PHE A 195 -7.85 -17.83 12.41
C PHE A 195 -6.64 -17.80 11.49
N ASP A 196 -6.84 -17.51 10.20
CA ASP A 196 -5.77 -17.65 9.21
C ASP A 196 -5.15 -16.30 8.81
N VAL A 197 -5.93 -15.22 8.84
CA VAL A 197 -5.49 -13.89 8.38
C VAL A 197 -5.09 -12.95 9.51
N LEU A 198 -5.60 -13.16 10.74
CA LEU A 198 -5.39 -12.28 11.88
C LEU A 198 -3.92 -11.99 12.17
N ILE A 199 -3.05 -13.01 12.07
CA ILE A 199 -1.62 -12.83 12.32
C ILE A 199 -0.98 -11.87 11.30
N TYR A 200 -1.37 -11.96 10.02
CA TYR A 200 -0.91 -11.04 8.98
C TYR A 200 -1.42 -9.62 9.24
N ILE A 201 -2.68 -9.47 9.69
CA ILE A 201 -3.24 -8.16 10.08
C ILE A 201 -2.38 -7.54 11.19
N VAL A 202 -2.07 -8.29 12.25
CA VAL A 202 -1.29 -7.80 13.38
C VAL A 202 0.12 -7.40 12.95
N PHE A 203 0.83 -8.25 12.21
CA PHE A 203 2.20 -7.94 11.76
C PHE A 203 2.25 -6.75 10.81
N VAL A 204 1.33 -6.67 9.85
CA VAL A 204 1.26 -5.54 8.91
C VAL A 204 0.87 -4.26 9.64
N ALA A 205 -0.04 -4.32 10.61
CA ALA A 205 -0.42 -3.17 11.42
C ALA A 205 0.73 -2.66 12.28
N LEU A 206 1.45 -3.55 12.96
CA LEU A 206 2.63 -3.20 13.76
C LEU A 206 3.75 -2.64 12.88
N GLY A 207 4.03 -3.26 11.73
CA GLY A 207 5.02 -2.77 10.77
C GLY A 207 4.66 -1.39 10.24
N GLY A 208 3.41 -1.20 9.80
CA GLY A 208 2.92 0.10 9.33
C GLY A 208 2.97 1.18 10.42
N ALA A 209 2.64 0.83 11.67
CA ALA A 209 2.74 1.74 12.80
C ALA A 209 4.19 2.10 13.11
N ALA A 210 5.09 1.12 13.17
CA ALA A 210 6.52 1.33 13.47
C ALA A 210 7.19 2.21 12.41
N ILE A 211 6.95 1.92 11.13
CA ILE A 211 7.49 2.69 10.02
C ILE A 211 6.95 4.13 10.08
N SER A 212 5.63 4.30 10.25
CA SER A 212 5.03 5.63 10.32
C SER A 212 5.47 6.41 11.55
N TYR A 213 5.67 5.74 12.68
CA TYR A 213 6.16 6.35 13.92
C TYR A 213 7.59 6.88 13.75
N TRP A 214 8.48 6.05 13.20
CA TRP A 214 9.87 6.42 12.91
C TRP A 214 9.94 7.56 11.89
N MET A 215 9.12 7.51 10.85
CA MET A 215 9.10 8.52 9.79
C MET A 215 8.47 9.86 10.21
N THR A 216 7.65 9.87 11.26
CA THR A 216 7.02 11.09 11.80
C THR A 216 7.67 11.52 13.11
N ASP A 217 8.93 11.15 13.30
CA ASP A 217 9.68 11.53 14.50
C ASP A 217 9.94 13.05 14.49
N PRO A 218 9.50 13.78 15.53
CA PRO A 218 9.64 15.23 15.60
C PRO A 218 11.07 15.75 15.49
N ASP A 219 12.07 14.93 15.83
CA ASP A 219 13.48 15.33 15.79
C ASP A 219 14.00 15.55 14.34
N TYR A 220 13.26 15.09 13.33
CA TYR A 220 13.58 15.27 11.90
C TYR A 220 12.66 16.26 11.19
N ILE A 221 11.77 16.96 11.91
CA ILE A 221 10.97 18.03 11.30
C ILE A 221 11.90 19.21 11.03
N PRO A 222 12.00 19.73 9.79
CA PRO A 222 12.79 20.92 9.52
C PRO A 222 12.31 22.06 10.42
N GLU A 223 13.20 22.55 11.29
CA GLU A 223 12.98 23.83 11.96
C GLU A 223 13.02 24.89 10.86
N LEU A 224 11.89 25.55 10.61
CA LEU A 224 11.89 26.74 9.78
C LEU A 224 12.67 27.79 10.57
N ASP A 225 13.84 28.18 10.07
CA ASP A 225 14.43 29.46 10.41
C ASP A 225 13.39 30.52 10.05
N VAL A 226 12.65 30.99 11.05
CA VAL A 226 11.73 32.11 10.88
C VAL A 226 12.62 33.29 10.54
N ILE A 227 12.76 33.58 9.25
CA ILE A 227 13.31 34.85 8.79
C ILE A 227 12.30 35.88 9.27
N TYR A 228 12.56 36.46 10.45
CA TYR A 228 11.95 37.71 10.86
C TYR A 228 12.36 38.72 9.79
N GLU A 229 11.53 38.94 8.78
CA GLU A 229 11.57 40.20 8.06
C GLU A 229 11.15 41.24 9.10
N PRO A 230 12.06 42.12 9.56
CA PRO A 230 11.68 43.17 10.49
C PRO A 230 10.61 43.99 9.79
N GLU A 231 9.48 44.16 10.47
CA GLU A 231 8.40 45.05 10.04
C GLU A 231 9.05 46.36 9.57
N LEU A 232 8.82 46.71 8.30
CA LEU A 232 9.18 48.02 7.77
C LEU A 232 8.54 49.04 8.70
N ILE A 233 9.37 49.63 9.56
CA ILE A 233 9.03 50.75 10.41
C ILE A 233 8.44 51.79 9.47
N ASN A 234 7.13 51.99 9.56
CA ASN A 234 6.48 53.15 8.98
C ASN A 234 7.03 54.38 9.73
N GLU A 235 8.17 54.89 9.29
CA GLU A 235 8.62 56.22 9.61
C GLU A 235 7.56 57.19 9.04
N LYS A 236 6.80 57.79 9.96
CA LYS A 236 6.04 59.02 9.71
C LYS A 236 6.90 60.22 10.04
#